data_AF-A0A1H6SR73-F1
#
_entry.id   AF-A0A1H6SR73-F1
#
_cell.length_a   1.000
_cell.length_b   1.000
_cell.length_c   1.000
_cell.angle_alpha   90.00
_cell.angle_beta   90.00
_cell.angle_gamma   90.00
#
_symmetry.space_group_name_H-M   'P 1'
#
loop_
_entity.id
_entity.type
_entity.pdbx_description
1 polymer ?
#
loop_
_entity_poly.entity_id
_entity_poly.type
_entity_poly.pdbx_seq_one_letter_code
_entity_poly.pdbx_strand_id
1 'polypeptide(L)'
;MLSESLRVPYRADDAFGTILVGSVLAFFTPVLVAVWTVLLVASPWVGLAATPVVALPSLVLRGYLLAVVDSGIHDRPTVPSFVRWGTLVRRGGSSTLLSAVYLLPAAVLGGIAIGGWVAAAIQPPGFTESAQALVGVLILVAGFGLLLYGLVYLYVRPAARAVFASTGSLRAALGVRRVLRLAATGDYLTGWLIAMGLLTAAPTLLLPLVGIAVAVGYLSPAAALIILLVTILLGFYLGFVIRVSAAWATGRGGSTGLAEIYPASVRDTTAETGVLMTADSASAPSPKTEPSRPEADPAIQTGRTVGLNPAESQPPGKSDLPAVDSQSTPTEADGNGSVSDDDGESVDDESNQLRSDDDNDSRAANSVGADSDEPEAPDGDGETNNTDDHGFVWGVDDDQ
;
A
#
# COMPACT_ATOMS: atom_id res chain seq x y z
N MET A 1 -9.16 -12.13 -5.30
CA MET A 1 -8.27 -11.04 -5.79
C MET A 1 -9.01 -9.89 -6.48
N LEU A 2 -9.54 -10.02 -7.71
CA LEU A 2 -10.13 -8.86 -8.42
C LEU A 2 -11.40 -8.32 -7.72
N SER A 3 -12.35 -9.19 -7.37
CA SER A 3 -13.57 -8.82 -6.63
C SER A 3 -13.29 -8.19 -5.27
N GLU A 4 -12.28 -8.71 -4.56
CA GLU A 4 -11.77 -8.15 -3.30
C GLU A 4 -11.20 -6.76 -3.50
N SER A 5 -10.30 -6.58 -4.48
CA SER A 5 -9.63 -5.31 -4.73
C SER A 5 -10.59 -4.15 -5.03
N LEU A 6 -11.76 -4.44 -5.63
CA LEU A 6 -12.80 -3.46 -5.92
C LEU A 6 -13.64 -3.10 -4.68
N ARG A 7 -13.71 -3.98 -3.68
CA ARG A 7 -14.44 -3.75 -2.42
C ARG A 7 -13.62 -2.99 -1.39
N VAL A 8 -12.28 -3.05 -1.47
CA VAL A 8 -11.36 -2.40 -0.51
C VAL A 8 -11.69 -0.93 -0.24
N PRO A 9 -11.92 -0.06 -1.24
CA PRO A 9 -12.18 1.37 -0.99
C PRO A 9 -13.44 1.63 -0.16
N TYR A 10 -14.41 0.70 -0.20
CA TYR A 10 -15.72 0.84 0.46
C TYR A 10 -15.74 0.26 1.88
N ARG A 11 -14.68 -0.44 2.31
CA ARG A 11 -14.58 -1.07 3.63
C ARG A 11 -13.91 -0.20 4.69
N ALA A 12 -13.50 1.01 4.35
CA ALA A 12 -12.92 1.92 5.34
C ALA A 12 -14.01 2.47 6.28
N ASP A 13 -13.71 2.57 7.57
CA ASP A 13 -14.62 3.13 8.59
C ASP A 13 -15.08 4.56 8.24
N ASP A 14 -14.27 5.27 7.44
CA ASP A 14 -14.58 6.55 6.81
C ASP A 14 -14.33 6.50 5.28
N ALA A 15 -15.02 5.58 4.60
CA ALA A 15 -14.90 5.38 3.15
C ALA A 15 -15.25 6.66 2.38
N PHE A 16 -16.31 7.37 2.77
CA PHE A 16 -16.73 8.58 2.08
C PHE A 16 -15.69 9.71 2.21
N GLY A 17 -15.22 9.99 3.43
CA GLY A 17 -14.20 11.01 3.65
C GLY A 17 -12.89 10.68 2.92
N THR A 18 -12.46 9.42 2.98
CA THR A 18 -11.24 8.96 2.30
C THR A 18 -11.35 9.05 0.78
N ILE A 19 -12.48 8.66 0.19
CA ILE A 19 -12.69 8.72 -1.26
C ILE A 19 -12.81 10.16 -1.73
N LEU A 20 -13.52 11.02 -0.98
CA LEU A 20 -13.69 12.43 -1.32
C LEU A 20 -12.35 13.18 -1.25
N VAL A 21 -11.64 13.08 -0.12
CA VAL A 21 -10.32 13.70 0.07
C VAL A 21 -9.32 13.15 -0.93
N GLY A 22 -9.32 11.83 -1.13
CA GLY A 22 -8.44 11.15 -2.07
C GLY A 22 -8.65 11.57 -3.53
N SER A 23 -9.92 11.71 -3.96
CA SER A 23 -10.27 12.15 -5.31
C SER A 23 -9.89 13.62 -5.54
N VAL A 24 -10.17 14.49 -4.57
CA VAL A 24 -9.75 15.90 -4.62
C VAL A 24 -8.24 16.01 -4.70
N LEU A 25 -7.51 15.23 -3.90
CA LEU A 25 -6.05 15.22 -3.90
C LEU A 25 -5.48 14.68 -5.22
N ALA A 26 -6.08 13.61 -5.75
CA ALA A 26 -5.70 13.01 -7.03
C ALA A 26 -5.98 13.95 -8.22
N PHE A 27 -7.00 14.81 -8.13
CA PHE A 27 -7.28 15.87 -9.09
C PHE A 27 -6.31 17.05 -8.96
N PHE A 28 -6.11 17.54 -7.74
CA PHE A 28 -5.33 18.74 -7.50
C PHE A 28 -3.84 18.54 -7.83
N THR A 29 -3.32 17.33 -7.62
CA THR A 29 -1.91 16.99 -7.89
C THR A 29 -1.49 17.24 -9.35
N PRO A 30 -2.11 16.66 -10.40
CA PRO A 30 -1.73 16.92 -11.78
C PRO A 30 -1.95 18.38 -12.20
N VAL A 31 -3.00 19.04 -11.70
CA VAL A 31 -3.25 20.47 -11.97
C VAL A 31 -2.12 21.34 -11.42
N LEU A 32 -1.75 21.14 -10.16
CA LEU A 32 -0.60 21.81 -9.55
C LEU A 32 0.70 21.56 -10.31
N VAL A 33 0.95 20.30 -10.72
CA VAL A 33 2.16 19.95 -11.48
C VAL A 33 2.17 20.65 -12.84
N ALA A 34 1.03 20.73 -13.54
CA ALA A 34 0.94 21.44 -14.80
C ALA A 34 1.21 22.95 -14.63
N VAL A 35 0.57 23.58 -13.64
CA VAL A 35 0.79 25.00 -13.29
C VAL A 35 2.24 25.26 -12.91
N TRP A 36 2.83 24.40 -12.08
CA TRP A 36 4.23 24.48 -11.67
C TRP A 36 5.19 24.34 -12.86
N THR A 37 4.88 23.46 -13.81
CA THR A 37 5.70 23.28 -15.02
C THR A 37 5.68 24.53 -15.88
N VAL A 38 4.49 25.12 -16.12
CA VAL A 38 4.37 26.40 -16.82
C VAL A 38 5.13 27.51 -16.08
N LEU A 39 5.03 27.52 -14.75
CA LEU A 39 5.72 28.50 -13.91
C LEU A 39 7.25 28.35 -13.97
N LEU A 40 7.78 27.13 -14.00
CA LEU A 40 9.21 26.88 -14.18
C LEU A 40 9.74 27.39 -15.53
N VAL A 41 8.94 27.26 -16.59
CA VAL A 41 9.30 27.76 -17.93
C VAL A 41 9.24 29.29 -17.98
N ALA A 42 8.20 29.89 -17.39
CA ALA A 42 8.00 31.33 -17.40
C ALA A 42 8.95 32.08 -16.44
N SER A 43 9.19 31.52 -15.26
CA SER A 43 10.04 32.11 -14.23
C SER A 43 10.66 31.01 -13.35
N PRO A 44 11.87 30.54 -13.69
CA PRO A 44 12.51 29.42 -13.01
C PRO A 44 12.63 29.60 -11.50
N TRP A 45 12.95 30.81 -11.03
CA TRP A 45 13.07 31.12 -9.61
C TRP A 45 11.74 30.99 -8.85
N VAL A 46 10.65 31.48 -9.45
CA VAL A 46 9.31 31.38 -8.85
C VAL A 46 8.83 29.92 -8.88
N GLY A 47 9.08 29.20 -9.98
CA GLY A 47 8.80 27.76 -10.05
C GLY A 47 9.55 26.96 -9.00
N LEU A 48 10.83 27.24 -8.79
CA LEU A 48 11.65 26.62 -7.75
C LEU A 48 11.08 26.91 -6.35
N ALA A 49 10.73 28.17 -6.06
CA ALA A 49 10.11 28.56 -4.80
C ALA A 49 8.74 27.90 -4.55
N ALA A 50 7.97 27.62 -5.60
CA ALA A 50 6.67 26.95 -5.52
C ALA A 50 6.75 25.42 -5.36
N THR A 51 7.93 24.82 -5.60
CA THR A 51 8.17 23.36 -5.52
C THR A 51 7.65 22.71 -4.23
N PRO A 52 7.94 23.20 -3.00
CA PRO A 52 7.47 22.55 -1.78
C PRO A 52 5.94 22.51 -1.67
N VAL A 53 5.25 23.57 -2.11
CA VAL A 53 3.78 23.66 -2.07
C VAL A 53 3.15 22.61 -3.00
N VAL A 54 3.73 22.48 -4.21
CA VAL A 54 3.27 21.53 -5.23
C VAL A 54 3.63 20.09 -4.86
N ALA A 55 4.77 19.89 -4.21
CA ALA A 55 5.25 18.59 -3.79
C ALA A 55 4.38 17.98 -2.68
N LEU A 56 3.90 18.80 -1.73
CA LEU A 56 3.17 18.31 -0.54
C LEU A 56 1.98 17.38 -0.88
N PRO A 57 1.00 17.77 -1.73
CA PRO A 57 -0.10 16.89 -2.11
C PRO A 57 0.36 15.58 -2.77
N SER A 58 1.36 15.66 -3.63
CA SER A 58 1.95 14.50 -4.31
C SER A 58 2.61 13.54 -3.31
N LEU A 59 3.32 14.08 -2.31
CA LEU A 59 3.94 13.29 -1.25
C LEU A 59 2.90 12.59 -0.37
N VAL A 60 1.84 13.29 0.03
CA VAL A 60 0.75 12.71 0.83
C VAL A 60 0.07 11.56 0.08
N LEU A 61 -0.33 11.79 -1.18
CA LEU A 61 -0.99 10.78 -2.00
C LEU A 61 -0.12 9.54 -2.18
N ARG A 62 1.19 9.75 -2.39
CA ARG A 62 2.14 8.65 -2.57
C ARG A 62 2.40 7.86 -1.30
N GLY A 63 2.48 8.54 -0.14
CA GLY A 63 2.56 7.89 1.16
C GLY A 63 1.32 7.06 1.48
N TYR A 64 0.15 7.56 1.08
CA TYR A 64 -1.12 6.84 1.22
C TYR A 64 -1.13 5.57 0.36
N LEU A 65 -0.76 5.66 -0.92
CA LEU A 65 -0.67 4.47 -1.79
C LEU A 65 0.31 3.42 -1.24
N LEU A 66 1.43 3.83 -0.64
CA LEU A 66 2.33 2.89 0.03
C LEU A 66 1.69 2.19 1.24
N ALA A 67 0.92 2.92 2.03
CA ALA A 67 0.20 2.34 3.16
C ALA A 67 -0.90 1.36 2.68
N VAL A 68 -1.51 1.61 1.52
CA VAL A 68 -2.44 0.67 0.88
C VAL A 68 -1.72 -0.59 0.38
N VAL A 69 -0.52 -0.46 -0.21
CA VAL A 69 0.33 -1.61 -0.58
C VAL A 69 0.66 -2.44 0.66
N ASP A 70 1.05 -1.80 1.77
CA ASP A 70 1.33 -2.45 3.05
C ASP A 70 0.12 -3.22 3.60
N SER A 71 -1.08 -2.62 3.56
CA SER A 71 -2.33 -3.32 3.91
C SER A 71 -2.57 -4.54 3.00
N GLY A 72 -2.30 -4.42 1.70
CA GLY A 72 -2.42 -5.53 0.75
C GLY A 72 -1.44 -6.67 1.02
N ILE A 73 -0.20 -6.36 1.42
CA ILE A 73 0.81 -7.37 1.79
C ILE A 73 0.35 -8.17 3.02
N HIS A 74 -0.24 -7.51 4.01
CA HIS A 74 -0.68 -8.13 5.27
C HIS A 74 -2.15 -8.58 5.25
N ASP A 75 -2.78 -8.61 4.09
CA ASP A 75 -4.20 -8.97 3.89
C ASP A 75 -5.18 -8.23 4.82
N ARG A 76 -4.88 -6.96 5.12
CA ARG A 76 -5.74 -6.15 5.98
C ARG A 76 -6.91 -5.58 5.18
N PRO A 77 -8.17 -5.78 5.62
CA PRO A 77 -9.34 -5.31 4.89
C PRO A 77 -9.57 -3.80 5.04
N THR A 78 -8.89 -3.14 5.98
CA THR A 78 -9.08 -1.72 6.29
C THR A 78 -8.05 -0.83 5.60
N VAL A 79 -8.54 0.26 5.03
CA VAL A 79 -7.72 1.27 4.34
C VAL A 79 -7.23 2.31 5.35
N PRO A 80 -5.97 2.77 5.28
CA PRO A 80 -5.44 3.78 6.20
C PRO A 80 -6.21 5.11 6.12
N SER A 81 -6.43 5.77 7.25
CA SER A 81 -7.04 7.11 7.27
C SER A 81 -6.03 8.24 6.98
N PHE A 82 -6.51 9.37 6.45
CA PHE A 82 -5.68 10.55 6.16
C PHE A 82 -5.25 11.35 7.40
N VAL A 83 -5.74 11.01 8.59
CA VAL A 83 -5.52 11.75 9.84
C VAL A 83 -4.02 11.87 10.19
N ARG A 84 -3.21 10.87 9.83
CA ARG A 84 -1.78 10.81 10.14
C ARG A 84 -0.91 11.40 9.01
N TRP A 85 -1.29 12.58 8.51
CA TRP A 85 -0.66 13.23 7.36
C TRP A 85 0.88 13.32 7.45
N GLY A 86 1.44 13.61 8.63
CA GLY A 86 2.89 13.69 8.81
C GLY A 86 3.61 12.36 8.48
N THR A 87 3.01 11.22 8.83
CA THR A 87 3.57 9.91 8.48
C THR A 87 3.44 9.60 6.99
N LEU A 88 2.36 10.08 6.36
CA LEU A 88 2.13 9.95 4.92
C LEU A 88 3.17 10.77 4.15
N VAL A 89 3.44 12.02 4.55
CA VAL A 89 4.47 12.85 3.92
C VAL A 89 5.85 12.19 4.03
N ARG A 90 6.23 11.68 5.21
CA ARG A 90 7.54 11.01 5.41
C ARG A 90 7.69 9.75 4.54
N ARG A 91 6.66 8.90 4.50
CA ARG A 91 6.63 7.71 3.64
C ARG A 91 6.63 8.09 2.16
N GLY A 92 5.87 9.11 1.79
CA GLY A 92 5.83 9.68 0.44
C GLY A 92 7.18 10.23 -0.02
N GLY A 93 7.89 10.93 0.86
CA GLY A 93 9.25 11.44 0.60
C GLY A 93 10.22 10.31 0.31
N SER A 94 10.20 9.26 1.14
CA SER A 94 11.03 8.06 0.93
C SER A 94 10.67 7.35 -0.38
N SER A 95 9.38 7.22 -0.72
CA SER A 95 8.91 6.67 -2.00
C SER A 95 9.35 7.49 -3.21
N THR A 96 9.39 8.81 -3.05
CA THR A 96 9.82 9.74 -4.10
C THR A 96 11.31 9.63 -4.31
N LEU A 97 12.11 9.65 -3.24
CA LEU A 97 13.55 9.42 -3.29
C LEU A 97 13.87 8.07 -3.95
N LEU A 98 13.18 7.00 -3.54
CA LEU A 98 13.35 5.68 -4.13
C LEU A 98 13.12 5.71 -5.65
N SER A 99 12.00 6.27 -6.11
CA SER A 99 11.76 6.35 -7.55
C SER A 99 12.69 7.33 -8.27
N ALA A 100 13.17 8.39 -7.61
CA ALA A 100 14.16 9.29 -8.21
C ALA A 100 15.48 8.54 -8.49
N VAL A 101 15.95 7.73 -7.53
CA VAL A 101 17.13 6.86 -7.71
C VAL A 101 16.92 5.88 -8.86
N TYR A 102 15.76 5.22 -8.91
CA TYR A 102 15.40 4.32 -10.02
C TYR A 102 15.13 5.05 -11.34
N LEU A 103 15.01 6.38 -11.36
CA LEU A 103 14.81 7.15 -12.60
C LEU A 103 16.14 7.68 -13.17
N LEU A 104 17.23 7.64 -12.39
CA LEU A 104 18.54 8.14 -12.83
C LEU A 104 19.00 7.57 -14.18
N PRO A 105 18.94 6.24 -14.43
CA PRO A 105 19.36 5.71 -15.72
C PRO A 105 18.49 6.22 -16.88
N ALA A 106 17.18 6.34 -16.65
CA ALA A 106 16.26 6.94 -17.63
C ALA A 106 16.60 8.42 -17.89
N ALA A 107 16.94 9.17 -16.85
CA ALA A 107 17.32 10.58 -16.97
C ALA A 107 18.61 10.76 -17.78
N VAL A 108 19.60 9.87 -17.61
CA VAL A 108 20.83 9.87 -18.41
C VAL A 108 20.51 9.59 -19.88
N LEU A 109 19.75 8.53 -20.18
CA LEU A 109 19.37 8.19 -21.56
C LEU A 109 18.51 9.28 -22.21
N GLY A 110 17.55 9.82 -21.47
CA GLY A 110 16.71 10.94 -21.92
C GLY A 110 17.52 12.20 -22.16
N GLY A 111 18.48 12.52 -21.28
CA GLY A 111 19.40 13.64 -21.45
C GLY A 111 20.26 13.51 -22.70
N ILE A 112 20.75 12.30 -22.99
CA ILE A 112 21.50 12.01 -24.22
C ILE A 112 20.60 12.19 -25.47
N ALA A 113 19.39 11.64 -25.44
CA ALA A 113 18.46 11.73 -26.56
C ALA A 113 18.01 13.18 -26.83
N ILE A 114 17.63 13.92 -25.79
CA ILE A 114 17.23 15.33 -25.89
C ILE A 114 18.42 16.20 -26.29
N GLY A 115 19.58 16.00 -25.67
CA GLY A 115 20.81 16.74 -26.00
C GLY A 115 21.24 16.52 -27.46
N GLY A 116 21.18 15.27 -27.94
CA GLY A 116 21.42 14.94 -29.34
C GLY A 116 20.42 15.61 -30.26
N TRP A 117 19.13 15.59 -29.92
CA TRP A 117 18.07 16.24 -30.71
C TRP A 117 18.27 17.76 -30.81
N VAL A 118 18.59 18.42 -29.69
CA VAL A 118 18.89 19.86 -29.66
C VAL A 118 20.13 20.18 -30.49
N ALA A 119 21.20 19.39 -30.35
CA ALA A 119 22.43 19.58 -31.13
C ALA A 119 22.17 19.44 -32.65
N ALA A 120 21.37 18.46 -33.05
CA ALA A 120 20.97 18.27 -34.44
C ALA A 120 20.09 19.41 -34.98
N ALA A 121 19.26 20.02 -34.14
CA ALA A 121 18.39 21.12 -34.52
C ALA A 121 19.14 22.45 -34.71
N ILE A 122 20.17 22.71 -33.89
CA ILE A 122 20.92 23.98 -33.89
C ILE A 122 22.05 23.99 -34.94
N GLN A 123 22.58 22.82 -35.32
CA GLN A 123 23.67 22.67 -36.30
C GLN A 123 24.86 23.61 -36.03
N PRO A 124 25.57 23.46 -34.90
CA PRO A 124 26.69 24.32 -34.54
C PRO A 124 27.82 24.28 -35.60
N PRO A 125 28.56 25.38 -35.82
CA PRO A 125 29.62 25.43 -36.83
C PRO A 125 30.68 24.36 -36.54
N GLY A 126 30.99 23.53 -37.55
CA GLY A 126 31.85 22.34 -37.42
C GLY A 126 31.09 21.00 -37.37
N PHE A 127 29.76 21.02 -37.44
CA PHE A 127 28.97 19.80 -37.62
C PHE A 127 29.18 19.22 -39.02
N THR A 128 29.94 18.13 -39.10
CA THR A 128 30.14 17.36 -40.34
C THR A 128 28.99 16.38 -40.55
N GLU A 129 28.81 15.88 -41.78
CA GLU A 129 27.82 14.84 -42.10
C GLU A 129 28.02 13.58 -41.23
N SER A 130 29.28 13.22 -40.95
CA SER A 130 29.63 12.14 -40.04
C SER A 130 29.19 12.40 -38.59
N ALA A 131 29.27 13.65 -38.11
CA ALA A 131 28.81 14.01 -36.78
C ALA A 131 27.28 13.93 -36.67
N GLN A 132 26.57 14.35 -37.73
CA GLN A 132 25.11 14.24 -37.79
C GLN A 132 24.65 12.78 -37.79
N ALA A 133 25.31 11.90 -38.56
CA ALA A 133 25.01 10.48 -38.57
C ALA A 133 25.24 9.84 -37.20
N LEU A 134 26.36 10.16 -36.52
CA LEU A 134 26.65 9.68 -35.18
C LEU A 134 25.60 10.12 -34.15
N VAL A 135 25.18 11.39 -34.19
CA VAL A 135 24.13 11.91 -33.32
C VAL A 135 22.79 11.22 -33.59
N GLY A 136 22.45 10.95 -34.86
CA GLY A 136 21.26 10.17 -35.21
C GLY A 136 21.26 8.77 -34.58
N VAL A 137 22.39 8.05 -34.67
CA VAL A 137 22.56 6.73 -34.04
C VAL A 137 22.45 6.85 -32.51
N LEU A 138 23.08 7.86 -31.91
CA LEU A 138 23.04 8.10 -30.46
C LEU A 138 21.61 8.34 -29.97
N ILE A 139 20.83 9.18 -30.67
CA ILE A 139 19.41 9.43 -30.36
C ILE A 139 18.60 8.15 -30.47
N LEU A 140 18.82 7.34 -31.52
CA LEU A 140 18.11 6.08 -31.71
C LEU A 140 18.40 5.10 -30.57
N VAL A 141 19.67 4.88 -30.25
CA VAL A 141 20.10 3.96 -29.19
C VAL A 141 19.62 4.46 -27.82
N ALA A 142 19.76 5.75 -27.52
CA ALA A 142 19.32 6.32 -26.26
C ALA A 142 17.80 6.33 -26.14
N GLY A 143 17.07 6.65 -27.20
CA GLY A 143 15.60 6.64 -27.24
C GLY A 143 15.03 5.23 -27.11
N PHE A 144 15.59 4.25 -27.84
CA PHE A 144 15.19 2.85 -27.71
C PHE A 144 15.56 2.27 -26.35
N GLY A 145 16.76 2.57 -25.86
CA GLY A 145 17.20 2.21 -24.50
C GLY A 145 16.28 2.81 -23.43
N LEU A 146 15.86 4.06 -23.60
CA LEU A 146 14.90 4.73 -22.70
C LEU A 146 13.54 4.04 -22.72
N LEU A 147 13.07 3.60 -23.90
CA LEU A 147 11.81 2.89 -24.04
C LEU A 147 11.86 1.51 -23.35
N LEU A 148 12.91 0.73 -23.60
CA LEU A 148 13.12 -0.56 -22.93
C LEU A 148 13.27 -0.38 -21.41
N TYR A 149 14.08 0.58 -20.99
CA TYR A 149 14.26 0.88 -19.58
C TYR A 149 12.96 1.36 -18.94
N GLY A 150 12.15 2.15 -19.65
CA GLY A 150 10.84 2.60 -19.20
C GLY A 150 9.91 1.42 -18.89
N LEU A 151 9.93 0.38 -19.72
CA LEU A 151 9.17 -0.85 -19.50
C LEU A 151 9.69 -1.63 -18.27
N VAL A 152 11.00 -1.80 -18.16
CA VAL A 152 11.63 -2.43 -16.98
C VAL A 152 11.28 -1.64 -15.71
N TYR A 153 11.40 -0.32 -15.75
CA TYR A 153 11.06 0.56 -14.65
C TYR A 153 9.59 0.45 -14.27
N LEU A 154 8.68 0.39 -15.25
CA LEU A 154 7.24 0.22 -15.02
C LEU A 154 6.93 -1.09 -14.28
N TYR A 155 7.69 -2.14 -14.54
CA TYR A 155 7.55 -3.44 -13.89
C TYR A 155 8.24 -3.53 -12.52
N VAL A 156 9.47 -3.02 -12.39
CA VAL A 156 10.31 -3.13 -11.20
C VAL A 156 9.91 -2.11 -10.11
N ARG A 157 9.42 -0.93 -10.49
CA ARG A 157 9.01 0.12 -9.55
C ARG A 157 7.95 -0.34 -8.54
N PRO A 158 6.85 -1.01 -8.93
CA PRO A 158 5.88 -1.55 -7.97
C PRO A 158 6.50 -2.58 -7.00
N ALA A 159 7.39 -3.45 -7.47
CA ALA A 159 8.10 -4.43 -6.63
C ALA A 159 8.98 -3.73 -5.57
N ALA A 160 9.76 -2.72 -5.99
CA ALA A 160 10.59 -1.95 -5.07
C ALA A 160 9.75 -1.26 -3.99
N ARG A 161 8.54 -0.80 -4.34
CA ARG A 161 7.59 -0.22 -3.38
C ARG A 161 7.02 -1.24 -2.41
N ALA A 162 6.74 -2.47 -2.85
CA ALA A 162 6.29 -3.54 -1.98
C ALA A 162 7.37 -3.96 -0.96
N VAL A 163 8.63 -4.08 -1.41
CA VAL A 163 9.77 -4.30 -0.49
C VAL A 163 9.93 -3.14 0.48
N PHE A 164 9.80 -1.90 0.02
CA PHE A 164 9.85 -0.73 0.91
C PHE A 164 8.71 -0.70 1.92
N ALA A 165 7.49 -1.05 1.50
CA ALA A 165 6.31 -1.08 2.36
C ALA A 165 6.46 -2.09 3.50
N SER A 166 6.90 -3.32 3.19
CA SER A 166 7.08 -4.40 4.17
C SER A 166 8.25 -4.17 5.13
N THR A 167 9.39 -3.72 4.62
CA THR A 167 10.62 -3.56 5.42
C THR A 167 10.73 -2.20 6.11
N GLY A 168 10.07 -1.17 5.58
CA GLY A 168 10.26 0.22 6.01
C GLY A 168 11.65 0.80 5.73
N SER A 169 12.53 0.07 5.04
CA SER A 169 13.93 0.42 4.83
C SER A 169 14.22 0.76 3.37
N LEU A 170 14.74 1.97 3.11
CA LEU A 170 15.21 2.37 1.78
C LEU A 170 16.34 1.48 1.28
N ARG A 171 17.25 1.05 2.18
CA ARG A 171 18.38 0.17 1.83
C ARG A 171 17.90 -1.20 1.36
N ALA A 172 16.83 -1.73 1.97
CA ALA A 172 16.23 -2.98 1.52
C ALA A 172 15.64 -2.84 0.11
N ALA A 173 14.88 -1.77 -0.12
CA ALA A 173 14.23 -1.47 -1.40
C ALA A 173 15.18 -1.11 -2.54
N LEU A 174 16.38 -0.59 -2.26
CA LEU A 174 17.42 -0.35 -3.26
C LEU A 174 18.24 -1.60 -3.61
N GLY A 175 18.03 -2.71 -2.89
CA GLY A 175 18.69 -3.98 -3.18
C GLY A 175 18.14 -4.60 -4.46
N VAL A 176 18.68 -4.20 -5.62
CA VAL A 176 18.19 -4.59 -6.97
C VAL A 176 17.99 -6.10 -7.09
N ARG A 177 18.94 -6.92 -6.60
CA ARG A 177 18.83 -8.39 -6.64
C ARG A 177 17.60 -8.92 -5.87
N ARG A 178 17.29 -8.34 -4.71
CA ARG A 178 16.11 -8.71 -3.91
C ARG A 178 14.82 -8.29 -4.60
N VAL A 179 14.79 -7.08 -5.13
CA VAL A 179 13.62 -6.57 -5.87
C VAL A 179 13.36 -7.41 -7.12
N LEU A 180 14.41 -7.78 -7.87
CA LEU A 180 14.28 -8.63 -9.05
C LEU A 180 13.84 -10.05 -8.70
N ARG A 181 14.30 -10.60 -7.57
CA ARG A 181 13.83 -11.91 -7.09
C ARG A 181 12.34 -11.90 -6.78
N LEU A 182 11.86 -10.87 -6.08
CA LEU A 182 10.43 -10.69 -5.83
C LEU A 182 9.66 -10.46 -7.14
N ALA A 183 10.23 -9.68 -8.05
CA ALA A 183 9.60 -9.42 -9.34
C ALA A 183 9.51 -10.69 -10.20
N ALA A 184 10.45 -11.63 -10.07
CA ALA A 184 10.43 -12.90 -10.79
C ALA A 184 9.37 -13.90 -10.28
N THR A 185 8.73 -13.63 -9.14
CA THR A 185 7.68 -14.51 -8.59
C THR A 185 6.40 -14.42 -9.43
N GLY A 186 5.80 -15.56 -9.78
CA GLY A 186 4.57 -15.64 -10.58
C GLY A 186 3.36 -14.94 -9.93
N ASP A 187 3.26 -14.97 -8.61
CA ASP A 187 2.21 -14.29 -7.84
C ASP A 187 2.30 -12.76 -7.99
N TYR A 188 3.53 -12.22 -7.99
CA TYR A 188 3.75 -10.80 -8.20
C TYR A 188 3.36 -10.39 -9.61
N LEU A 189 3.75 -11.18 -10.62
CA LEU A 189 3.35 -10.94 -12.01
C LEU A 189 1.83 -10.89 -12.15
N THR A 190 1.12 -11.82 -11.50
CA THR A 190 -0.35 -11.86 -11.52
C THR A 190 -0.95 -10.60 -10.89
N GLY A 191 -0.47 -10.21 -9.71
CA GLY A 191 -0.90 -8.97 -9.05
C GLY A 191 -0.63 -7.71 -9.88
N TRP A 192 0.53 -7.66 -10.53
CA TRP A 192 0.92 -6.56 -11.43
C TRP A 192 0.05 -6.50 -12.69
N LEU A 193 -0.26 -7.64 -13.32
CA LEU A 193 -1.13 -7.70 -14.49
C LEU A 193 -2.55 -7.22 -14.16
N ILE A 194 -3.10 -7.62 -13.01
CA ILE A 194 -4.39 -7.11 -12.51
C ILE A 194 -4.32 -5.59 -12.30
N ALA A 195 -3.26 -5.11 -11.66
CA ALA A 195 -3.05 -3.67 -11.44
C ALA A 195 -2.96 -2.88 -12.77
N MET A 196 -2.26 -3.41 -13.78
CA MET A 196 -2.18 -2.80 -15.10
C MET A 196 -3.52 -2.81 -15.82
N GLY A 197 -4.25 -3.93 -15.79
CA GLY A 197 -5.59 -4.03 -16.34
C GLY A 197 -6.54 -2.98 -15.75
N LEU A 198 -6.51 -2.82 -14.43
CA LEU A 198 -7.28 -1.79 -13.72
C LEU A 198 -6.86 -0.37 -14.15
N LEU A 199 -5.57 -0.08 -14.22
CA LEU A 199 -5.06 1.23 -14.63
C LEU A 199 -5.44 1.58 -16.07
N THR A 200 -5.50 0.60 -16.97
CA THR A 200 -5.96 0.79 -18.35
C THR A 200 -7.48 0.90 -18.47
N ALA A 201 -8.26 0.32 -17.55
CA ALA A 201 -9.72 0.33 -17.63
C ALA A 201 -10.31 1.75 -17.53
N ALA A 202 -9.74 2.62 -16.68
CA ALA A 202 -10.18 4.02 -16.55
C ALA A 202 -10.19 4.78 -17.89
N PRO A 203 -9.05 4.94 -18.59
CA PRO A 203 -9.02 5.66 -19.85
C PRO A 203 -9.86 4.97 -20.93
N THR A 204 -9.89 3.63 -20.98
CA THR A 204 -10.73 2.89 -21.93
C THR A 204 -12.22 3.20 -21.74
N LEU A 205 -12.68 3.35 -20.49
CA LEU A 205 -14.07 3.68 -20.20
C LEU A 205 -14.39 5.16 -20.45
N LEU A 206 -13.45 6.07 -20.16
CA LEU A 206 -13.67 7.51 -20.30
C LEU A 206 -13.57 8.01 -21.74
N LEU A 207 -12.75 7.38 -22.58
CA LEU A 207 -12.52 7.78 -23.97
C LEU A 207 -13.81 7.89 -24.82
N PRO A 208 -14.75 6.93 -24.80
CA PRO A 208 -16.00 7.07 -25.54
C PRO A 208 -16.87 8.22 -25.04
N LEU A 209 -16.87 8.53 -23.73
CA LEU A 209 -17.61 9.67 -23.19
C LEU A 209 -17.07 11.00 -23.72
N VAL A 210 -15.74 11.12 -23.85
CA VAL A 210 -15.11 12.28 -24.48
C VAL A 210 -15.51 12.37 -25.97
N GLY A 211 -15.56 11.24 -26.68
CA GLY A 211 -16.04 11.18 -28.05
C GLY A 211 -17.49 11.66 -28.21
N ILE A 212 -18.37 11.25 -27.29
CA ILE A 212 -19.77 11.73 -27.22
C ILE A 212 -19.81 13.23 -26.93
N ALA A 213 -19.01 13.72 -25.99
CA ALA A 213 -18.94 15.15 -25.68
C ALA A 213 -18.54 15.98 -26.92
N VAL A 214 -17.55 15.52 -27.69
CA VAL A 214 -17.13 16.16 -28.95
C VAL A 214 -18.25 16.10 -29.99
N ALA A 215 -18.91 14.95 -30.17
CA ALA A 215 -20.02 14.81 -31.10
C ALA A 215 -21.20 15.74 -30.77
N VAL A 216 -21.60 15.80 -29.49
CA VAL A 216 -22.64 16.72 -29.00
C VAL A 216 -22.20 18.17 -29.12
N GLY A 217 -20.90 18.46 -29.02
CA GLY A 217 -20.35 19.81 -29.15
C GLY A 217 -20.59 20.45 -30.51
N TYR A 218 -20.71 19.65 -31.56
CA TYR A 218 -21.11 20.14 -32.89
C TYR A 218 -22.56 20.62 -32.93
N LEU A 219 -23.45 20.08 -32.09
CA LEU A 219 -24.86 20.49 -32.00
C LEU A 219 -25.09 21.57 -30.94
N SER A 220 -24.48 21.41 -29.77
CA SER A 220 -24.67 22.29 -28.61
C SER A 220 -23.39 22.38 -27.77
N PRO A 221 -22.66 23.51 -27.82
CA PRO A 221 -21.43 23.66 -27.07
C PRO A 221 -21.67 23.65 -25.55
N ALA A 222 -22.82 24.17 -25.09
CA ALA A 222 -23.20 24.17 -23.68
C ALA A 222 -23.41 22.74 -23.14
N ALA A 223 -24.12 21.89 -23.90
CA ALA A 223 -24.32 20.50 -23.52
C ALA A 223 -23.00 19.71 -23.50
N ALA A 224 -22.14 19.93 -24.49
CA ALA A 224 -20.82 19.31 -24.54
C ALA A 224 -19.94 19.70 -23.34
N LEU A 225 -19.97 20.97 -22.92
CA LEU A 225 -19.25 21.42 -21.74
C LEU A 225 -19.72 20.68 -20.48
N ILE A 226 -21.03 20.51 -20.31
CA ILE A 226 -21.59 19.78 -19.16
C ILE A 226 -21.14 18.31 -19.19
N ILE A 227 -21.25 17.64 -20.34
CA ILE A 227 -20.82 16.23 -20.49
C ILE A 227 -19.33 16.10 -20.21
N LEU A 228 -18.51 17.02 -20.72
CA LEU A 228 -17.07 17.03 -20.49
C LEU A 228 -16.75 17.20 -18.99
N LEU A 229 -17.42 18.15 -18.30
CA LEU A 229 -17.23 18.38 -16.87
C LEU A 229 -17.60 17.13 -16.05
N VAL A 230 -18.74 16.51 -16.35
CA VAL A 230 -19.16 15.24 -15.70
C VAL A 230 -18.15 14.12 -15.96
N THR A 231 -17.68 13.99 -17.20
CA THR A 231 -16.68 12.98 -17.60
C THR A 231 -15.36 13.19 -16.86
N ILE A 232 -14.93 14.45 -16.72
CA ILE A 232 -13.74 14.84 -15.98
C ILE A 232 -13.89 14.48 -14.49
N LEU A 233 -15.02 14.83 -13.86
CA LEU A 233 -15.29 14.52 -12.45
C LEU A 233 -15.32 13.01 -12.20
N LEU A 234 -16.02 12.27 -13.08
CA LEU A 234 -16.05 10.81 -13.06
C LEU A 234 -14.65 10.23 -13.20
N GLY A 235 -13.84 10.78 -14.11
CA GLY A 235 -12.48 10.34 -14.34
C GLY A 235 -11.57 10.51 -13.12
N PHE A 236 -11.74 11.57 -12.34
CA PHE A 236 -10.99 11.75 -11.09
C PHE A 236 -11.39 10.75 -10.02
N TYR A 237 -12.69 10.55 -9.84
CA TYR A 237 -13.22 9.57 -8.89
C TYR A 237 -12.75 8.15 -9.26
N LEU A 238 -12.96 7.72 -10.52
CA LEU A 238 -12.49 6.41 -11.01
C LEU A 238 -10.97 6.28 -10.90
N GLY A 239 -10.24 7.31 -11.30
CA GLY A 239 -8.78 7.32 -11.27
C GLY A 239 -8.22 7.11 -9.87
N PHE A 240 -8.84 7.71 -8.85
CA PHE A 240 -8.44 7.48 -7.45
C PHE A 240 -8.75 6.04 -7.01
N VAL A 241 -9.99 5.60 -7.19
CA VAL A 241 -10.44 4.24 -6.80
C VAL A 241 -9.57 3.16 -7.45
N ILE A 242 -9.34 3.27 -8.76
CA ILE A 242 -8.51 2.34 -9.52
C ILE A 242 -7.06 2.34 -9.03
N ARG A 243 -6.48 3.50 -8.70
CA ARG A 243 -5.11 3.57 -8.15
C ARG A 243 -5.00 2.87 -6.79
N VAL A 244 -6.02 3.01 -5.93
CA VAL A 244 -6.08 2.33 -4.63
C VAL A 244 -6.20 0.81 -4.83
N SER A 245 -7.14 0.37 -5.67
CA SER A 245 -7.31 -1.06 -5.98
C SER A 245 -6.06 -1.68 -6.61
N ALA A 246 -5.41 -0.98 -7.54
CA ALA A 246 -4.17 -1.41 -8.17
C ALA A 246 -3.01 -1.50 -7.16
N ALA A 247 -2.89 -0.53 -6.25
CA ALA A 247 -1.90 -0.55 -5.18
C ALA A 247 -2.11 -1.73 -4.23
N TRP A 248 -3.35 -1.99 -3.83
CA TRP A 248 -3.68 -3.13 -2.97
C TRP A 248 -3.40 -4.47 -3.67
N ALA A 249 -3.83 -4.63 -4.93
CA ALA A 249 -3.60 -5.85 -5.71
C ALA A 249 -2.09 -6.15 -5.90
N THR A 250 -1.29 -5.12 -6.12
CA THR A 250 0.17 -5.25 -6.21
C THR A 250 0.79 -5.72 -4.88
N GLY A 251 0.30 -5.18 -3.76
CA GLY A 251 0.74 -5.62 -2.43
C GLY A 251 0.39 -7.08 -2.16
N ARG A 252 -0.85 -7.48 -2.46
CA ARG A 252 -1.32 -8.86 -2.28
C ARG A 252 -0.58 -9.86 -3.16
N GLY A 253 -0.28 -9.52 -4.41
CA GLY A 253 0.52 -10.38 -5.30
C GLY A 253 1.97 -10.53 -4.82
N GLY A 254 2.51 -9.57 -4.08
CA GLY A 254 3.87 -9.63 -3.52
C GLY A 254 3.97 -10.35 -2.17
N SER A 255 2.87 -10.69 -1.50
CA SER A 255 2.92 -11.16 -0.10
C SER A 255 3.63 -12.50 0.06
N THR A 256 3.41 -13.44 -0.87
CA THR A 256 4.00 -14.79 -0.84
C THR A 256 5.51 -14.73 -1.05
N GLY A 257 5.97 -14.04 -2.11
CA GLY A 257 7.40 -13.85 -2.38
C GLY A 257 8.10 -13.04 -1.29
N LEU A 258 7.42 -12.10 -0.63
CA LEU A 258 7.99 -11.38 0.51
C LEU A 258 8.16 -12.27 1.75
N ALA A 259 7.23 -13.19 2.02
CA ALA A 259 7.34 -14.14 3.13
C ALA A 259 8.51 -15.12 2.93
N GLU A 260 8.81 -15.49 1.68
CA GLU A 260 9.97 -16.32 1.33
C GLU A 260 11.30 -15.57 1.50
N ILE A 261 11.36 -14.30 1.04
CA ILE A 261 12.58 -13.49 1.11
C ILE A 261 12.86 -12.99 2.54
N TYR A 262 11.81 -12.75 3.32
CA TYR A 262 11.87 -12.27 4.70
C TYR A 262 11.05 -13.19 5.61
N PRO A 263 11.55 -14.40 5.91
CA PRO A 263 10.89 -15.28 6.85
C PRO A 263 10.71 -14.55 8.19
N ALA A 264 9.52 -14.65 8.77
CA ALA A 264 9.11 -13.91 9.97
C ALA A 264 9.98 -14.19 11.21
N SER A 265 10.94 -15.12 11.12
CA SER A 265 11.80 -15.64 12.19
C SER A 265 12.79 -14.64 12.82
N VAL A 266 12.71 -13.34 12.53
CA VAL A 266 13.58 -12.31 13.13
C VAL A 266 12.79 -11.19 13.82
N ARG A 267 11.44 -11.19 13.75
CA ARG A 267 10.64 -10.07 14.29
C ARG A 267 10.04 -10.32 15.68
N ASP A 268 10.21 -11.51 16.26
CA ASP A 268 9.62 -11.87 17.56
C ASP A 268 10.61 -12.01 18.74
N THR A 269 11.93 -11.92 18.53
CA THR A 269 12.90 -12.09 19.64
C THR A 269 13.32 -10.80 20.34
N THR A 270 12.61 -9.68 20.16
CA THR A 270 12.87 -8.44 20.94
C THR A 270 11.67 -7.93 21.73
N ALA A 271 10.51 -8.59 21.62
CA ALA A 271 9.35 -8.29 22.46
C ALA A 271 9.16 -9.30 23.61
N GLU A 272 9.70 -10.52 23.50
CA GLU A 272 9.51 -11.58 24.52
C GLU A 272 10.79 -12.27 25.01
N THR A 273 11.97 -11.95 24.48
CA THR A 273 13.21 -12.41 25.11
C THR A 273 13.61 -11.39 26.15
N GLY A 274 13.17 -11.63 27.39
CA GLY A 274 13.79 -11.14 28.60
C GLY A 274 15.24 -11.62 28.67
N VAL A 275 16.08 -11.08 27.80
CA VAL A 275 17.53 -11.14 27.93
C VAL A 275 17.81 -10.28 29.16
N LEU A 276 17.92 -10.98 30.29
CA LEU A 276 18.71 -10.60 31.44
C LEU A 276 20.06 -10.10 30.91
N MET A 277 20.16 -8.81 30.62
CA MET A 277 21.42 -8.12 30.78
C MET A 277 21.72 -8.17 32.27
N THR A 278 22.43 -9.22 32.70
CA THR A 278 23.27 -9.14 33.90
C THR A 278 24.34 -8.11 33.61
N ALA A 279 23.96 -6.85 33.72
CA ALA A 279 24.89 -5.76 33.91
C ALA A 279 25.47 -5.95 35.31
N ASP A 280 26.59 -6.66 35.34
CA ASP A 280 27.57 -6.54 36.40
C ASP A 280 28.15 -5.11 36.32
N SER A 281 27.36 -4.15 36.80
CA SER A 281 27.73 -2.75 36.93
C SER A 281 27.68 -2.40 38.41
N ALA A 282 28.85 -2.45 39.01
CA ALA A 282 29.15 -1.88 40.30
C ALA A 282 28.61 -0.44 40.40
N SER A 283 27.88 -0.19 41.50
CA SER A 283 27.83 1.07 42.24
C SER A 283 27.67 2.37 41.42
N ALA A 284 26.46 2.63 40.92
CA ALA A 284 26.00 3.99 40.61
C ALA A 284 24.77 4.34 41.48
N PRO A 285 24.72 5.56 42.09
CA PRO A 285 23.67 5.94 43.03
C PRO A 285 22.31 6.13 42.34
N SER A 286 21.27 5.56 42.95
CA SER A 286 19.88 5.57 42.49
C SER A 286 19.37 6.96 42.10
N PRO A 287 18.70 7.10 40.93
CA PRO A 287 17.98 8.32 40.61
C PRO A 287 16.78 8.44 41.56
N LYS A 288 16.71 9.57 42.26
CA LYS A 288 15.58 9.94 43.12
C LYS A 288 14.30 9.89 42.30
N THR A 289 13.38 9.01 42.69
CA THR A 289 11.98 9.00 42.27
C THR A 289 11.38 10.38 42.53
N GLU A 290 11.15 11.16 41.48
CA GLU A 290 10.34 12.36 41.60
C GLU A 290 8.91 11.94 41.98
N PRO A 291 8.31 12.53 43.02
CA PRO A 291 6.95 12.22 43.42
C PRO A 291 5.99 12.60 42.29
N SER A 292 5.20 11.62 41.85
CA SER A 292 4.12 11.78 40.87
C SER A 292 3.32 13.03 41.19
N ARG A 293 3.32 14.01 40.26
CA ARG A 293 2.44 15.17 40.36
C ARG A 293 1.00 14.68 40.40
N PRO A 294 0.18 15.14 41.37
CA PRO A 294 -1.22 14.75 41.46
C PRO A 294 -1.93 15.13 40.16
N GLU A 295 -2.50 14.13 39.51
CA GLU A 295 -3.36 14.29 38.35
C GLU A 295 -4.57 15.14 38.76
N ALA A 296 -4.92 16.13 37.94
CA ALA A 296 -5.96 17.10 38.27
C ALA A 296 -7.33 16.43 38.39
N ASP A 297 -8.10 16.87 39.39
CA ASP A 297 -9.43 16.36 39.73
C ASP A 297 -10.34 16.27 38.48
N PRO A 298 -10.99 15.12 38.23
CA PRO A 298 -11.89 14.92 37.08
C PRO A 298 -13.00 15.97 36.97
N ALA A 299 -13.33 16.69 38.05
CA ALA A 299 -14.27 17.81 38.01
C ALA A 299 -13.80 19.01 37.14
N ILE A 300 -12.49 19.12 36.84
CA ILE A 300 -11.92 20.24 36.07
C ILE A 300 -11.74 19.88 34.58
N GLN A 301 -11.84 18.60 34.22
CA GLN A 301 -11.79 18.15 32.81
C GLN A 301 -13.12 18.41 32.08
N THR A 302 -13.43 19.69 31.88
CA THR A 302 -14.49 20.10 30.95
C THR A 302 -13.98 19.97 29.52
N GLY A 303 -14.66 19.18 28.68
CA GLY A 303 -14.37 19.06 27.25
C GLY A 303 -14.26 17.64 26.69
N ARG A 304 -14.30 16.60 27.54
CA ARG A 304 -14.33 15.20 27.10
C ARG A 304 -15.66 14.56 27.51
N THR A 305 -16.69 14.75 26.71
CA THR A 305 -17.96 14.02 26.89
C THR A 305 -17.72 12.56 26.50
N VAL A 306 -17.36 11.74 27.48
CA VAL A 306 -17.46 10.28 27.38
C VAL A 306 -18.96 9.96 27.44
N GLY A 307 -19.51 9.45 26.33
CA GLY A 307 -20.88 8.98 26.29
C GLY A 307 -21.05 7.82 27.26
N LEU A 308 -21.64 8.07 28.42
CA LEU A 308 -22.04 7.04 29.36
C LEU A 308 -23.28 6.35 28.78
N ASN A 309 -23.13 5.06 28.51
CA ASN A 309 -24.21 4.15 28.14
C ASN A 309 -25.11 3.94 29.37
N PRO A 310 -26.39 4.35 29.36
CA PRO A 310 -27.28 4.21 30.52
C PRO A 310 -27.93 2.82 30.48
N ALA A 311 -27.17 1.78 30.81
CA ALA A 311 -27.71 0.42 30.88
C ALA A 311 -26.96 -0.46 31.88
N GLU A 312 -26.54 0.05 33.04
CA GLU A 312 -26.22 -0.81 34.17
C GLU A 312 -26.27 -0.03 35.49
N SER A 313 -27.43 -0.06 36.11
CA SER A 313 -27.62 0.42 37.49
C SER A 313 -28.53 -0.58 38.17
N GLN A 314 -27.92 -1.70 38.58
CA GLN A 314 -28.54 -2.71 39.42
C GLN A 314 -28.45 -2.22 40.88
N PRO A 315 -29.57 -1.96 41.58
CA PRO A 315 -29.51 -1.57 42.99
C PRO A 315 -29.30 -2.80 43.90
N PRO A 316 -28.57 -2.64 45.01
CA PRO A 316 -28.30 -3.73 45.94
C PRO A 316 -29.52 -4.00 46.83
N GLY A 317 -29.68 -5.28 47.18
CA GLY A 317 -30.82 -5.83 47.91
C GLY A 317 -31.10 -5.20 49.27
N LYS A 318 -32.38 -5.21 49.62
CA LYS A 318 -32.87 -5.09 51.00
C LYS A 318 -33.94 -6.14 51.26
N SER A 319 -33.75 -6.79 52.38
CA SER A 319 -34.47 -7.88 53.01
C SER A 319 -35.84 -7.51 53.62
N ASP A 320 -36.75 -8.48 53.52
CA ASP A 320 -37.78 -8.95 54.46
C ASP A 320 -38.96 -8.07 54.97
N LEU A 321 -40.14 -8.72 54.87
CA LEU A 321 -41.44 -8.58 55.58
C LEU A 321 -42.53 -7.66 55.00
N PRO A 322 -43.83 -7.87 55.34
CA PRO A 322 -44.64 -9.05 55.05
C PRO A 322 -46.02 -8.68 54.41
N ALA A 323 -46.80 -9.72 54.09
CA ALA A 323 -48.11 -9.71 53.44
C ALA A 323 -49.13 -8.67 53.94
N VAL A 324 -49.82 -8.02 53.00
CA VAL A 324 -51.17 -7.46 53.20
C VAL A 324 -52.02 -7.79 51.97
N ASP A 325 -53.12 -8.46 52.26
CA ASP A 325 -54.19 -8.93 51.40
C ASP A 325 -55.34 -7.90 51.47
N SER A 326 -55.95 -7.53 50.33
CA SER A 326 -57.27 -6.85 50.17
C SER A 326 -57.48 -6.50 48.69
N GLN A 327 -58.20 -7.30 47.92
CA GLN A 327 -59.65 -7.27 47.65
C GLN A 327 -60.21 -6.06 46.86
N SER A 328 -60.94 -6.43 45.80
CA SER A 328 -62.13 -5.82 45.14
C SER A 328 -62.01 -4.68 44.09
N THR A 329 -62.04 -5.09 42.79
CA THR A 329 -63.07 -4.85 41.72
C THR A 329 -63.66 -3.44 41.44
N PRO A 330 -64.38 -3.20 40.31
CA PRO A 330 -64.16 -3.52 38.88
C PRO A 330 -64.43 -2.29 37.97
N THR A 331 -64.21 -2.35 36.63
CA THR A 331 -64.89 -1.59 35.52
C THR A 331 -64.15 -1.91 34.20
N GLU A 332 -64.65 -2.83 33.37
CA GLU A 332 -65.42 -2.59 32.13
C GLU A 332 -64.77 -1.62 31.12
N ALA A 333 -64.28 -2.14 29.98
CA ALA A 333 -64.88 -1.91 28.65
C ALA A 333 -63.94 -2.36 27.51
N ASP A 334 -64.48 -3.31 26.74
CA ASP A 334 -64.41 -3.46 25.28
C ASP A 334 -63.09 -3.65 24.53
N GLY A 335 -63.08 -4.73 23.72
CA GLY A 335 -62.76 -4.56 22.30
C GLY A 335 -61.90 -5.64 21.63
N ASN A 336 -62.55 -6.77 21.31
CA ASN A 336 -62.55 -7.38 19.97
C ASN A 336 -61.23 -7.87 19.34
N GLY A 337 -61.12 -9.18 19.10
CA GLY A 337 -60.14 -9.73 18.14
C GLY A 337 -59.87 -11.22 18.21
N SER A 338 -60.90 -12.03 18.01
CA SER A 338 -60.81 -13.49 17.78
C SER A 338 -60.28 -13.78 16.37
N VAL A 339 -59.19 -14.55 16.23
CA VAL A 339 -59.00 -15.49 15.11
C VAL A 339 -58.28 -16.74 15.61
N SER A 340 -58.88 -17.85 15.21
CA SER A 340 -58.74 -19.27 15.55
C SER A 340 -57.35 -19.90 15.46
N ASP A 341 -57.19 -20.90 16.31
CA ASP A 341 -56.38 -22.10 16.14
C ASP A 341 -56.66 -22.81 14.79
N ASP A 342 -55.62 -23.39 14.18
CA ASP A 342 -55.76 -24.55 13.30
C ASP A 342 -54.44 -25.35 13.26
N ASP A 343 -54.50 -26.46 13.99
CA ASP A 343 -54.02 -27.82 13.73
C ASP A 343 -52.75 -28.08 12.92
N GLY A 344 -51.96 -29.00 13.48
CA GLY A 344 -50.74 -29.52 12.89
C GLY A 344 -50.96 -30.62 11.86
N GLU A 345 -49.89 -30.87 11.11
CA GLU A 345 -49.70 -32.10 10.35
C GLU A 345 -48.22 -32.49 10.41
N SER A 346 -47.98 -33.61 11.09
CA SER A 346 -46.89 -34.55 10.86
C SER A 346 -46.98 -35.11 9.44
N VAL A 347 -45.84 -35.41 8.79
CA VAL A 347 -45.61 -36.62 7.95
C VAL A 347 -44.22 -36.56 7.26
N ASP A 348 -43.44 -37.59 7.55
CA ASP A 348 -42.50 -38.39 6.72
C ASP A 348 -41.30 -37.70 6.05
N ASP A 349 -40.04 -38.03 6.38
CA ASP A 349 -39.33 -39.32 6.14
C ASP A 349 -39.03 -39.54 4.64
N GLU A 350 -37.85 -39.10 4.17
CA GLU A 350 -37.20 -39.79 3.05
C GLU A 350 -35.67 -39.65 3.08
N SER A 351 -35.05 -40.82 3.27
CA SER A 351 -33.67 -41.20 3.13
C SER A 351 -33.16 -41.23 1.67
N ASN A 352 -31.94 -40.78 1.41
CA ASN A 352 -30.99 -41.41 0.46
C ASN A 352 -29.63 -40.67 0.53
N GLN A 353 -28.58 -41.24 1.14
CA GLN A 353 -27.63 -42.20 0.57
C GLN A 353 -27.04 -41.81 -0.80
N LEU A 354 -25.71 -41.68 -0.81
CA LEU A 354 -24.68 -41.82 -1.86
C LEU A 354 -23.50 -40.92 -1.40
N ARG A 355 -22.44 -41.34 -0.69
CA ARG A 355 -21.58 -42.52 -0.81
C ARG A 355 -21.16 -42.81 -2.25
N SER A 356 -20.12 -42.09 -2.69
CA SER A 356 -19.21 -42.51 -3.74
C SER A 356 -17.82 -42.61 -3.12
N ASP A 357 -17.50 -43.84 -2.74
CA ASP A 357 -16.14 -44.36 -2.69
C ASP A 357 -15.61 -44.36 -4.13
N ASP A 358 -14.41 -43.85 -4.36
CA ASP A 358 -13.64 -44.12 -5.57
C ASP A 358 -12.21 -44.47 -5.16
N ASP A 359 -12.05 -45.76 -4.88
CA ASP A 359 -10.80 -46.47 -4.94
C ASP A 359 -10.29 -46.47 -6.39
N ASN A 360 -9.09 -45.96 -6.64
CA ASN A 360 -8.31 -46.46 -7.77
C ASN A 360 -6.88 -46.76 -7.33
N ASP A 361 -6.75 -47.98 -6.86
CA ASP A 361 -5.52 -48.72 -6.63
C ASP A 361 -5.12 -49.41 -7.95
N SER A 362 -3.98 -49.03 -8.54
CA SER A 362 -3.30 -49.85 -9.55
C SER A 362 -1.77 -49.67 -9.49
N ARG A 363 -1.18 -50.46 -8.58
CA ARG A 363 -0.05 -51.39 -8.80
C ARG A 363 0.94 -51.13 -9.97
N ALA A 364 2.18 -50.84 -9.56
CA ALA A 364 3.39 -51.69 -9.70
C ALA A 364 3.88 -52.20 -11.08
N ALA A 365 5.09 -51.76 -11.46
CA ALA A 365 6.26 -52.56 -11.93
C ALA A 365 7.40 -51.56 -12.31
N ASN A 366 8.52 -51.45 -11.59
CA ASN A 366 9.71 -52.33 -11.51
C ASN A 366 10.59 -52.41 -12.79
N SER A 367 11.73 -51.70 -12.79
CA SER A 367 13.02 -52.06 -13.45
C SER A 367 14.10 -51.07 -12.97
N VAL A 368 15.00 -51.41 -12.04
CA VAL A 368 16.29 -52.11 -12.23
C VAL A 368 17.28 -51.36 -13.15
N GLY A 369 18.36 -50.84 -12.53
CA GLY A 369 19.75 -51.14 -12.93
C GLY A 369 20.55 -50.08 -13.71
N ALA A 370 21.55 -49.47 -13.05
CA ALA A 370 22.95 -49.19 -13.48
C ALA A 370 23.52 -48.07 -12.57
N ASP A 371 24.49 -48.31 -11.67
CA ASP A 371 25.96 -48.31 -11.90
C ASP A 371 26.38 -47.17 -12.86
N SER A 372 27.33 -46.26 -12.56
CA SER A 372 28.54 -46.36 -11.75
C SER A 372 29.16 -44.97 -11.51
N ASP A 373 30.19 -44.93 -10.65
CA ASP A 373 31.32 -43.98 -10.61
C ASP A 373 31.25 -42.76 -9.66
N GLU A 374 31.55 -43.04 -8.40
CA GLU A 374 32.40 -42.19 -7.55
C GLU A 374 33.81 -42.05 -8.15
N PRO A 375 34.43 -40.87 -8.00
CA PRO A 375 35.84 -40.86 -7.63
C PRO A 375 36.11 -40.08 -6.34
N GLU A 376 36.95 -40.71 -5.54
CA GLU A 376 37.55 -40.30 -4.29
C GLU A 376 38.31 -38.96 -4.36
N ALA A 377 38.57 -38.45 -3.14
CA ALA A 377 39.19 -37.20 -2.75
C ALA A 377 40.54 -36.87 -3.42
N PRO A 378 41.04 -35.64 -3.18
CA PRO A 378 42.08 -35.59 -2.16
C PRO A 378 41.89 -34.48 -1.11
N ASP A 379 42.31 -34.84 0.10
CA ASP A 379 42.58 -33.98 1.24
C ASP A 379 43.48 -32.80 0.84
N GLY A 380 43.06 -31.61 1.28
CA GLY A 380 43.78 -30.34 1.18
C GLY A 380 43.70 -29.61 2.51
N ASP A 381 44.63 -29.98 3.36
CA ASP A 381 45.16 -29.30 4.52
C ASP A 381 45.49 -27.81 4.28
N GLY A 382 45.28 -26.99 5.33
CA GLY A 382 46.12 -25.82 5.55
C GLY A 382 45.42 -24.48 5.73
N GLU A 383 45.68 -23.90 6.90
CA GLU A 383 45.73 -22.45 7.16
C GLU A 383 44.43 -21.76 7.58
N THR A 384 44.17 -21.94 8.88
CA THR A 384 43.77 -20.88 9.80
C THR A 384 44.46 -19.55 9.47
N ASN A 385 43.70 -18.53 9.06
CA ASN A 385 44.13 -17.15 9.21
C ASN A 385 43.11 -16.37 10.05
N ASN A 386 43.47 -16.32 11.32
CA ASN A 386 42.91 -15.49 12.36
C ASN A 386 43.38 -14.04 12.07
N THR A 387 42.52 -13.22 11.49
CA THR A 387 42.71 -11.77 11.50
C THR A 387 41.69 -11.16 12.43
N ASP A 388 42.19 -10.90 13.64
CA ASP A 388 41.67 -9.96 14.62
C ASP A 388 41.41 -8.61 13.95
N ASP A 389 40.15 -8.30 13.65
CA ASP A 389 39.75 -6.94 13.28
C ASP A 389 39.33 -6.21 14.55
N HIS A 390 40.25 -5.37 15.01
CA HIS A 390 40.12 -4.57 16.21
C HIS A 390 38.88 -3.68 16.15
N GLY A 391 37.98 -3.87 17.12
CA GLY A 391 36.87 -2.96 17.38
C GLY A 391 37.39 -1.53 17.58
N PHE A 392 36.96 -0.64 16.70
CA PHE A 392 37.16 0.80 16.79
C PHE A 392 36.31 1.34 17.96
N VAL A 393 36.96 1.59 19.10
CA VAL A 393 36.35 2.24 20.28
C VAL A 393 36.41 3.76 20.07
N TRP A 394 35.24 4.40 20.03
CA TRP A 394 35.15 5.86 20.11
C TRP A 394 35.44 6.30 21.55
N GLY A 395 36.67 6.74 21.81
CA GLY A 395 37.00 7.53 22.99
C GLY A 395 36.46 8.95 22.80
N VAL A 396 35.59 9.36 23.73
CA VAL A 396 35.24 10.77 23.95
C VAL A 396 36.22 11.28 24.99
N ASP A 397 37.15 12.14 24.56
CA ASP A 397 37.94 12.97 25.47
C ASP A 397 37.07 14.16 25.86
N ASP A 398 36.55 14.14 27.10
CA ASP A 398 36.07 15.33 27.78
C ASP A 398 37.26 15.99 28.49
N ASP A 399 37.76 17.09 27.92
CA ASP A 399 38.62 18.05 28.60
C ASP A 399 38.33 19.46 28.05
N GLN A 400 37.44 20.20 28.72
CA GLN A 400 37.59 21.60 29.20
C GLN A 400 36.26 22.27 29.55
#